data_AF-A0A0G0VNS6-F1
#
_entry.id   AF-A0A0G0VNS6-F1
#
_cell.length_a   1.000
_cell.length_b   1.000
_cell.length_c   1.000
_cell.angle_alpha   90.00
_cell.angle_beta   90.00
_cell.angle_gamma   90.00
#
_symmetry.space_group_name_H-M   'P 1'
#
loop_
_entity.id
_entity.type
_entity.pdbx_description
1 polymer ?
#
loop_
_entity_poly.entity_id
_entity_poly.type
_entity_poly.pdbx_seq_one_letter_code
_entity_poly.pdbx_strand_id
1 'polypeptide(L)'
;FGSTNNLKIRLTLHNNGEVRSTKPHIPWKLVWYGGFQTEKEARDFELYLKTGSGKAFAYKRLVNVALEKDFSSGRRSSPKSKKTKDT
;
A
#
# COMPACT_ATOMS: atom_id res chain seq x y z
N PHE A 1 2.51 -2.24 -5.54
CA PHE A 1 3.72 -2.39 -4.70
C PHE A 1 4.95 -2.22 -5.58
N GLY A 2 6.02 -1.66 -5.03
CA GLY A 2 7.27 -1.37 -5.75
C GLY A 2 8.39 -1.03 -4.78
N SER A 3 9.62 -1.11 -5.25
CA SER A 3 10.85 -0.76 -4.50
C SER A 3 11.67 0.30 -5.24
N THR A 4 12.51 0.99 -4.49
CA THR A 4 13.47 2.00 -4.98
C THR A 4 14.53 2.30 -3.92
N ASN A 5 15.72 2.69 -4.36
CA ASN A 5 16.79 3.18 -3.48
C ASN A 5 16.60 4.66 -3.11
N ASN A 6 15.76 5.40 -3.85
CA ASN A 6 15.50 6.82 -3.58
C ASN A 6 14.00 7.15 -3.73
N LEU A 7 13.31 7.18 -2.60
CA LEU A 7 11.88 7.42 -2.50
C LEU A 7 11.47 8.79 -3.05
N LYS A 8 12.27 9.83 -2.77
CA LYS A 8 11.96 11.22 -3.17
C LYS A 8 12.00 11.35 -4.69
N ILE A 9 13.08 10.87 -5.32
CA ILE A 9 13.22 10.89 -6.78
C ILE A 9 12.09 10.09 -7.42
N ARG A 10 11.81 8.88 -6.92
CA ARG A 10 10.76 8.01 -7.44
C ARG A 10 9.39 8.69 -7.45
N LEU A 11 9.02 9.34 -6.34
CA LEU A 11 7.74 10.04 -6.24
C LEU A 11 7.64 11.22 -7.23
N THR A 12 8.73 11.99 -7.38
CA THR A 12 8.79 13.07 -8.38
C THR A 12 8.62 12.54 -9.80
N LEU A 13 9.35 11.50 -10.19
CA LEU A 13 9.24 10.89 -11.53
C LEU A 13 7.83 10.39 -11.83
N HIS A 14 7.18 9.75 -10.84
CA HIS A 14 5.80 9.29 -10.99
C HIS A 14 4.82 10.45 -11.18
N ASN A 15 4.98 11.55 -10.42
CA ASN A 15 4.13 12.72 -10.51
C ASN A 15 4.39 13.61 -11.73
N ASN A 16 5.59 13.54 -12.30
CA ASN A 16 5.93 14.17 -13.58
C ASN A 16 5.44 13.36 -14.79
N GLY A 17 4.95 12.13 -14.59
CA GLY A 17 4.47 11.27 -15.68
C GLY A 17 5.57 10.67 -16.54
N GLU A 18 6.79 10.60 -16.02
CA GLU A 18 7.95 10.00 -16.67
C GLU A 18 7.89 8.46 -16.67
N VAL A 19 7.00 7.88 -15.86
CA VAL A 19 6.78 6.43 -15.80
C VAL A 19 5.49 6.05 -16.51
N ARG A 20 5.60 5.40 -17.68
CA ARG A 20 4.48 5.04 -18.57
C ARG A 20 3.33 4.32 -17.86
N SER A 21 3.63 3.37 -16.98
CA SER A 21 2.62 2.54 -16.31
C SER A 21 1.82 3.29 -15.24
N THR A 22 2.40 4.34 -14.63
CA THR A 22 1.75 5.11 -13.57
C THR A 22 1.23 6.47 -14.03
N LYS A 23 1.65 6.92 -15.21
CA LYS A 23 1.26 8.20 -15.83
C LYS A 23 -0.26 8.45 -15.85
N PRO A 24 -1.13 7.46 -16.15
CA PRO A 24 -2.58 7.71 -16.20
C PRO A 24 -3.25 8.05 -14.86
N HIS A 25 -2.55 7.87 -13.73
CA HIS A 25 -3.14 7.95 -12.38
C HIS A 25 -2.53 9.06 -11.51
N ILE A 26 -1.87 10.03 -12.14
CA ILE A 26 -1.33 11.22 -11.46
C ILE A 26 -2.49 12.11 -10.97
N PRO A 27 -2.38 12.75 -9.79
CA PRO A 27 -1.23 12.77 -8.88
C PRO A 27 -1.18 11.59 -7.90
N TRP A 28 0.03 11.07 -7.69
CA TRP A 28 0.35 10.05 -6.70
C TRP A 28 0.71 10.68 -5.35
N LYS A 29 0.09 10.14 -4.29
CA LYS A 29 0.42 10.44 -2.89
C LYS A 29 1.08 9.24 -2.24
N LEU A 30 2.19 9.46 -1.55
CA LEU A 30 2.82 8.43 -0.74
C LEU A 30 2.00 8.18 0.52
N VAL A 31 1.48 6.96 0.68
CA VAL A 31 0.67 6.56 1.85
C VAL A 31 1.46 5.77 2.87
N TRP A 32 2.39 4.92 2.42
CA TRP A 32 3.26 4.12 3.26
C TRP A 32 4.57 3.80 2.54
N TYR A 33 5.66 3.69 3.30
CA TYR A 33 6.93 3.12 2.85
C TYR A 33 7.62 2.38 3.99
N GLY A 34 8.47 1.42 3.65
CA GLY A 34 9.34 0.70 4.59
C GLY A 34 10.78 0.77 4.12
N GLY A 35 11.71 0.89 5.08
CA GLY A 35 13.14 0.82 4.84
C GLY A 35 13.66 -0.59 5.12
N PHE A 36 14.57 -1.07 4.27
CA PHE A 36 15.23 -2.36 4.39
C PHE A 36 16.74 -2.16 4.30
N GLN A 37 17.50 -3.02 4.97
CA GLN A 37 18.96 -2.93 4.96
C GLN A 37 19.54 -3.45 3.63
N THR A 38 18.91 -4.46 3.05
CA THR A 38 19.34 -5.04 1.78
C THR A 38 18.26 -4.95 0.69
N GLU A 39 18.70 -4.91 -0.57
CA GLU A 39 17.80 -4.94 -1.72
C GLU A 39 17.02 -6.26 -1.81
N LYS A 40 17.61 -7.36 -1.34
CA LYS A 40 16.96 -8.67 -1.30
C LYS A 40 15.75 -8.66 -0.37
N GLU A 41 15.90 -8.16 0.86
CA GLU A 41 14.79 -8.05 1.81
C GLU A 41 13.66 -7.17 1.27
N ALA A 42 14.00 -6.04 0.63
CA ALA A 42 13.02 -5.17 0.00
C ALA A 42 12.24 -5.88 -1.12
N ARG A 43 12.93 -6.65 -1.97
CA ARG A 43 12.30 -7.43 -3.04
C ARG A 43 11.45 -8.58 -2.52
N ASP A 44 11.93 -9.32 -1.53
CA ASP A 44 11.20 -10.43 -0.90
C ASP A 44 9.91 -9.90 -0.26
N PHE A 45 9.97 -8.76 0.43
CA PHE A 45 8.80 -8.11 0.99
C PHE A 45 7.85 -7.58 -0.10
N GLU A 46 8.36 -6.97 -1.17
CA GLU A 46 7.54 -6.54 -2.31
C GLU A 46 6.80 -7.72 -2.96
N LEU A 47 7.49 -8.86 -3.14
CA LEU A 47 6.91 -10.07 -3.69
C LEU A 47 5.81 -10.61 -2.78
N TYR A 48 6.07 -10.68 -1.47
CA TYR A 48 5.06 -11.03 -0.47
C TYR A 48 3.84 -10.12 -0.58
N LEU A 49 4.01 -8.80 -0.62
CA LEU A 49 2.90 -7.85 -0.72
C LEU A 49 2.07 -8.04 -2.00
N LYS A 50 2.66 -8.50 -3.09
CA LYS A 50 1.94 -8.79 -4.35
C LYS A 50 1.07 -10.05 -4.30
N THR A 51 1.26 -10.94 -3.31
CA THR A 51 0.39 -12.10 -3.08
C THR A 51 -1.00 -11.70 -2.57
N GLY A 52 -1.95 -12.64 -2.55
CA GLY A 52 -3.30 -12.39 -2.03
C GLY A 52 -3.31 -12.05 -0.54
N SER A 53 -2.60 -12.83 0.28
CA SER A 53 -2.47 -12.57 1.72
C SER A 53 -1.68 -11.30 2.02
N GLY A 54 -0.63 -11.01 1.25
CA GLY A 54 0.14 -9.77 1.36
C GLY A 54 -0.69 -8.51 1.05
N LYS A 55 -1.54 -8.55 0.02
CA LYS A 55 -2.50 -7.47 -0.27
C LYS A 55 -3.46 -7.23 0.89
N ALA A 56 -4.04 -8.30 1.45
CA ALA A 56 -4.95 -8.20 2.59
C ALA A 56 -4.26 -7.62 3.83
N PHE A 57 -3.02 -8.03 4.09
CA PHE A 57 -2.18 -7.45 5.14
C PHE A 57 -1.94 -5.95 4.92
N ALA A 58 -1.52 -5.55 3.72
CA ALA A 58 -1.23 -4.15 3.40
C ALA A 58 -2.45 -3.24 3.60
N TYR A 59 -3.63 -3.65 3.11
CA TYR A 59 -4.85 -2.87 3.28
C TYR A 59 -5.34 -2.82 4.73
N LYS A 60 -5.09 -3.85 5.52
CA LYS A 60 -5.49 -3.87 6.92
C LYS A 60 -4.53 -3.11 7.84
N ARG A 61 -3.23 -3.08 7.51
CA ARG A 61 -2.17 -2.66 8.46
C ARG A 61 -1.33 -1.48 7.99
N LEU A 62 -1.19 -1.26 6.68
CA LEU A 62 -0.27 -0.27 6.12
C LEU A 62 -1.00 0.91 5.46
N VAL A 63 -2.23 0.71 4.99
CA VAL A 63 -2.98 1.71 4.22
C VAL A 63 -4.34 1.95 4.86
N ASN A 64 -4.54 3.13 5.46
CA ASN A 64 -5.85 3.52 5.99
C ASN A 64 -6.82 3.98 4.87
N VAL A 65 -6.29 4.44 3.74
CA VAL A 65 -7.08 5.10 2.66
C VAL A 65 -7.82 4.10 1.76
N ALA A 66 -7.34 2.86 1.66
CA ALA A 66 -8.01 1.83 0.86
C ALA A 66 -9.40 1.47 1.40
N LEU A 67 -9.67 1.82 2.67
CA LEU A 67 -10.95 1.64 3.32
C LEU A 67 -11.96 2.75 2.98
N GLU A 68 -11.56 4.02 2.99
CA GLU A 68 -12.49 5.17 2.86
C GLU A 68 -13.28 5.17 1.54
N LYS A 69 -12.61 4.97 0.39
CA LYS A 69 -13.29 4.90 -0.93
C LYS A 69 -14.12 3.64 -1.12
N ASP A 70 -13.75 2.54 -0.46
CA ASP A 70 -14.49 1.27 -0.50
C ASP A 70 -15.73 1.31 0.43
N PHE A 71 -15.69 2.08 1.52
CA PHE A 71 -16.84 2.31 2.40
C PHE A 71 -17.81 3.36 1.83
N SER A 72 -17.32 4.42 1.18
CA SER A 72 -18.17 5.41 0.52
C SER A 72 -18.90 4.88 -0.72
N SER A 73 -18.41 3.78 -1.31
CA SER A 73 -19.01 3.12 -2.49
C SER A 73 -19.91 1.91 -2.15
N GLY A 74 -20.28 1.73 -0.88
CA GLY A 74 -21.34 0.79 -0.49
C GLY A 74 -20.93 -0.69 -0.33
N ARG A 75 -19.64 -1.02 -0.19
CA ARG A 75 -19.29 -2.38 0.26
C ARG A 75 -19.66 -2.54 1.74
N ARG A 76 -20.56 -3.51 2.02
CA ARG A 76 -20.99 -3.90 3.36
C ARG A 76 -19.80 -4.18 4.26
N SER A 77 -19.89 -3.68 5.50
CA SER A 77 -18.90 -3.72 6.58
C SER A 77 -18.10 -5.02 6.69
N SER A 78 -16.79 -4.91 6.93
CA SER A 78 -16.01 -6.04 7.49
C SER A 78 -16.52 -6.41 8.90
N PRO A 79 -16.39 -7.69 9.33
CA PRO A 79 -16.96 -8.16 10.58
C PRO A 79 -16.37 -7.39 11.77
N LYS A 80 -17.23 -6.89 12.66
CA LYS A 80 -16.80 -6.33 13.95
C LYS A 80 -15.94 -7.38 14.67
N SER A 81 -14.69 -7.05 14.98
CA SER A 81 -13.95 -7.83 15.97
C SER A 81 -14.72 -7.72 17.28
N LYS A 82 -15.35 -8.81 17.74
CA LYS A 82 -15.92 -8.85 19.09
C LYS A 82 -14.78 -8.52 20.06
N LYS A 83 -14.86 -7.39 20.75
CA LYS A 83 -14.07 -7.17 21.97
C LYS A 83 -14.58 -8.20 22.97
N THR A 84 -13.80 -9.23 23.26
CA THR A 84 -13.95 -10.00 24.49
C THR A 84 -13.70 -9.03 25.64
N LYS A 85 -14.73 -8.77 26.45
CA LYS A 85 -14.55 -8.18 27.77
C LYS A 85 -14.18 -9.35 28.67
N ASP A 86 -12.90 -9.46 28.99
CA ASP A 86 -12.49 -10.32 30.10
C ASP A 86 -13.12 -9.74 31.36
N THR A 87 -13.96 -10.56 31.99
CA THR A 87 -14.49 -10.36 33.35
C THR A 87 -13.85 -11.45 34.21
#